data_AF-A0A2T7KGF9-F1
#
_entry.id   AF-A0A2T7KGF9-F1
#
_cell.length_a   1.000
_cell.length_b   1.000
_cell.length_c   1.000
_cell.angle_alpha   90.00
_cell.angle_beta   90.00
_cell.angle_gamma   90.00
#
_symmetry.space_group_name_H-M   'P 1'
#
loop_
_entity.id
_entity.type
_entity.pdbx_description
1 polymer ?
#
loop_
_entity_poly.entity_id
_entity_poly.type
_entity_poly.pdbx_seq_one_letter_code
_entity_poly.pdbx_strand_id
1 'polypeptide(L)'
;MTEREQKIGDILDRLGVTLDMDDGDLIASALVIAKVIDADGDAQLAMMTSDGLSWIEQNGLLASAQQVVSQRHVDRKGDDE
;
A
#
# COMPACT_ATOMS: atom_id res chain seq x y z
N MET A 1 12.57 -20.86 -12.41
CA MET A 1 12.49 -19.39 -12.27
C MET A 1 12.83 -19.11 -10.82
N THR A 2 13.96 -18.49 -10.51
CA THR A 2 14.35 -18.24 -9.12
C THR A 2 13.60 -17.00 -8.66
N GLU A 3 12.51 -17.18 -7.93
CA GLU A 3 11.84 -16.09 -7.23
C GLU A 3 12.85 -15.49 -6.26
N ARG A 4 13.39 -14.31 -6.59
CA ARG A 4 14.18 -13.54 -5.65
C ARG A 4 13.19 -12.72 -4.84
N GLU A 5 12.91 -13.18 -3.63
CA GLU A 5 12.27 -12.31 -2.64
C GLU A 5 13.12 -11.05 -2.49
N GLN A 6 12.52 -9.90 -2.80
CA GLN A 6 13.15 -8.60 -2.65
C GLN A 6 12.38 -7.83 -1.58
N LYS A 7 13.11 -7.18 -0.65
CA LYS A 7 12.51 -6.26 0.29
C LYS A 7 11.87 -5.09 -0.45
N ILE A 8 10.61 -4.79 -0.11
CA ILE A 8 9.81 -3.80 -0.83
C ILE A 8 10.26 -2.34 -0.57
N GLY A 9 10.97 -2.07 0.53
CA GLY A 9 11.41 -0.73 0.93
C GLY A 9 12.11 0.05 -0.18
N ASP A 10 13.22 -0.46 -0.71
CA ASP A 10 13.97 0.18 -1.79
C ASP A 10 13.11 0.44 -3.06
N ILE A 11 12.10 -0.39 -3.30
CA ILE A 11 11.18 -0.21 -4.43
C ILE A 11 10.25 0.98 -4.17
N LEU A 12 9.65 1.04 -2.97
CA LEU A 12 8.79 2.14 -2.55
C LEU A 12 9.54 3.48 -2.56
N ASP A 13 10.77 3.49 -2.07
CA ASP A 13 11.62 4.68 -2.06
C ASP A 13 11.88 5.21 -3.48
N ARG A 14 12.18 4.31 -4.43
CA ARG A 14 12.40 4.68 -5.84
C ARG A 14 11.13 5.15 -6.54
N LEU A 15 9.96 4.68 -6.09
CA LEU A 15 8.67 5.15 -6.56
C LEU A 15 8.27 6.49 -5.92
N GLY A 16 9.04 6.98 -4.94
CA GLY A 16 8.74 8.21 -4.21
C GLY A 16 7.57 8.07 -3.24
N VAL A 17 7.28 6.86 -2.77
CA VAL A 17 6.21 6.62 -1.80
C VAL A 17 6.65 7.12 -0.44
N THR A 18 5.88 8.04 0.13
CA THR A 18 6.10 8.60 1.46
C THR A 18 4.85 8.42 2.33
N LEU A 19 5.06 8.25 3.63
CA LEU A 19 4.00 8.27 4.64
C LEU A 19 4.26 9.46 5.57
N ASP A 20 3.23 10.25 5.82
CA ASP A 20 3.28 11.31 6.84
C ASP A 20 3.10 10.66 8.22
N MET A 21 4.01 10.97 9.14
CA MET A 21 4.08 10.36 10.47
C MET A 21 4.41 11.44 11.49
N ASP A 22 3.75 11.42 12.63
CA ASP A 22 4.03 12.32 13.73
C ASP A 22 5.20 11.82 14.60
N ASP A 23 5.78 12.72 15.38
CA ASP A 23 6.87 12.39 16.31
C ASP A 23 6.42 11.32 17.33
N GLY A 24 7.08 10.16 17.28
CA GLY A 24 6.81 9.02 18.17
C GLY A 24 5.87 7.97 17.58
N ASP A 25 5.36 8.17 16.36
CA ASP A 25 4.58 7.16 15.66
C ASP A 25 5.40 5.91 15.35
N LEU A 26 4.74 4.75 15.40
CA LEU A 26 5.32 3.47 15.06
C LEU A 26 4.41 2.71 14.10
N ILE A 27 4.97 2.29 12.96
CA ILE A 27 4.31 1.34 12.06
C ILE A 27 4.46 -0.06 12.66
N ALA A 28 3.38 -0.59 13.24
CA ALA A 28 3.37 -1.92 13.82
C ALA A 28 3.28 -3.06 12.78
N SER A 29 2.63 -2.78 11.64
CA SER A 29 2.44 -3.74 10.56
C SER A 29 2.09 -3.04 9.26
N ALA A 30 2.26 -3.72 8.12
CA ALA A 30 1.92 -3.18 6.81
C ALA A 30 1.21 -4.20 5.92
N LEU A 31 0.16 -3.74 5.22
CA LEU A 31 -0.42 -4.37 4.05
C LEU A 31 -0.06 -3.48 2.85
N VAL A 32 0.66 -4.03 1.88
CA VAL A 32 1.08 -3.29 0.67
C VAL A 32 0.35 -3.87 -0.54
N ILE A 33 -0.30 -2.99 -1.30
CA ILE A 33 -0.92 -3.33 -2.58
C ILE A 33 -0.14 -2.60 -3.66
N ALA A 34 0.43 -3.34 -4.60
CA ALA A 34 1.23 -2.80 -5.68
C ALA A 34 0.67 -3.22 -7.04
N LYS A 35 0.69 -2.30 -8.00
CA LYS A 35 0.56 -2.62 -9.42
C LYS A 35 1.93 -3.09 -9.92
N VAL A 36 2.00 -4.32 -10.41
CA VAL A 36 3.19 -4.91 -11.01
C VAL A 36 2.96 -5.02 -12.51
N ILE A 37 3.96 -4.63 -13.30
CA ILE A 37 3.99 -4.88 -14.74
C ILE A 37 4.90 -6.08 -14.95
N ASP A 38 4.40 -7.14 -15.58
CA ASP A 38 5.21 -8.32 -15.88
C ASP A 38 6.06 -8.13 -17.16
N ALA A 39 6.79 -9.18 -17.54
CA ALA A 39 7.70 -9.15 -18.67
C ALA A 39 6.99 -8.96 -20.03
N ASP A 40 5.71 -9.31 -20.11
CA ASP A 40 4.88 -9.17 -21.31
C ASP A 40 4.21 -7.78 -21.37
N GLY A 41 4.35 -6.99 -20.30
CA GLY A 41 3.78 -5.65 -20.17
C GLY A 41 2.39 -5.64 -19.53
N ASP A 42 1.90 -6.79 -19.08
CA ASP A 42 0.58 -6.91 -18.46
C ASP A 42 0.61 -6.42 -17.01
N ALA A 43 -0.46 -5.75 -16.62
CA ALA A 43 -0.63 -5.22 -15.27
C ALA A 43 -1.33 -6.21 -14.36
N GLN A 44 -0.72 -6.51 -13.22
CA GLN A 44 -1.28 -7.35 -12.17
C GLN A 44 -1.25 -6.64 -10.82
N LEU A 45 -2.13 -7.05 -9.91
CA LEU A 45 -2.10 -6.59 -8.51
C LEU A 45 -1.35 -7.60 -7.66
N ALA A 46 -0.32 -7.14 -6.97
CA ALA A 46 0.40 -7.90 -5.96
C ALA A 46 0.03 -7.38 -4.57
N MET A 47 -0.17 -8.31 -3.63
CA MET A 47 -0.43 -8.01 -2.22
C MET A 47 0.66 -8.64 -1.37
N MET A 48 1.25 -7.84 -0.48
CA MET A 48 2.31 -8.26 0.43
C MET A 48 1.97 -7.82 1.85
N THR A 49 2.43 -8.57 2.85
CA THR A 49 2.16 -8.30 4.27
C THR A 49 3.45 -8.36 5.07
N SER A 50 3.52 -7.59 6.16
CA SER A 50 4.53 -7.81 7.19
C SER A 50 4.39 -9.20 7.82
N ASP A 51 5.49 -9.76 8.30
CA ASP A 51 5.48 -11.03 9.03
C ASP A 51 4.53 -10.98 10.23
N GLY A 52 3.78 -12.06 10.44
CA GLY A 52 2.88 -12.21 11.58
C GLY A 52 1.55 -11.46 11.48
N LEU A 53 1.27 -10.78 10.37
CA LEU A 53 0.00 -10.08 10.18
C LEU A 53 -1.18 -11.06 10.05
N SER A 54 -2.08 -11.08 11.04
CA SER A 54 -3.21 -12.01 11.04
C SER A 54 -4.21 -11.69 9.93
N TRP A 55 -4.99 -12.69 9.53
CA TRP A 55 -6.02 -12.51 8.52
C TRP A 55 -7.06 -11.44 8.90
N ILE A 56 -7.36 -11.30 10.20
CA ILE A 56 -8.27 -10.27 10.71
C ILE A 56 -7.68 -8.88 10.50
N GLU A 57 -6.40 -8.69 10.83
CA GLU A 57 -5.70 -7.42 10.63
C GLU A 57 -5.56 -7.08 9.14
N GLN A 58 -5.29 -8.06 8.28
CA GLN A 58 -5.24 -7.86 6.82
C GLN A 58 -6.57 -7.32 6.29
N ASN A 59 -7.70 -7.92 6.68
CA ASN A 59 -9.03 -7.45 6.27
C ASN A 59 -9.36 -6.07 6.86
N GLY A 60 -8.98 -5.82 8.12
CA GLY A 60 -9.14 -4.52 8.76
C GLY A 60 -8.40 -3.41 8.00
N LEU A 61 -7.11 -3.62 7.73
CA LEU A 61 -6.28 -2.67 6.97
C LEU A 61 -6.85 -2.43 5.56
N LEU A 62 -7.25 -3.50 4.85
CA LEU A 62 -7.81 -3.38 3.50
C LEU A 62 -9.12 -2.59 3.50
N ALA A 63 -10.04 -2.89 4.42
CA ALA A 63 -11.31 -2.21 4.53
C ALA A 63 -11.14 -0.72 4.89
N SER A 64 -10.25 -0.42 5.85
CA SER A 64 -9.90 0.97 6.19
C SER A 64 -9.28 1.71 5.00
N ALA A 65 -8.36 1.06 4.26
CA ALA A 65 -7.76 1.66 3.07
C ALA A 65 -8.82 1.98 2.00
N GLN A 66 -9.78 1.08 1.76
CA GLN A 66 -10.89 1.31 0.83
C GLN A 66 -11.73 2.52 1.24
N GLN A 67 -12.03 2.67 2.53
CA GLN A 67 -12.78 3.82 3.05
C GLN A 67 -12.01 5.13 2.83
N VAL A 68 -10.72 5.19 3.16
CA VAL A 68 -9.88 6.38 2.96
C VAL A 68 -9.81 6.77 1.48
N VAL A 69 -9.59 5.80 0.59
CA VAL A 69 -9.56 6.04 -0.85
C VAL A 69 -10.91 6.55 -1.36
N SER A 70 -12.03 6.00 -0.87
CA SER A 70 -13.37 6.45 -1.25
C SER A 70 -13.66 7.88 -0.76
N GLN A 71 -13.24 8.24 0.46
CA GLN A 71 -13.44 9.59 1.02
C GLN A 71 -12.58 10.64 0.31
N ARG A 72 -11.33 10.31 -0.05
CA ARG A 72 -10.45 11.21 -0.83
C ARG A 72 -11.05 11.64 -2.18
N HIS A 73 -11.91 10.82 -2.79
CA HIS A 73 -12.61 11.18 -4.02
C HIS A 73 -13.75 12.17 -3.79
N VAL A 74 -14.28 12.26 -2.57
CA VAL A 74 -15.37 13.19 -2.19
C VAL A 74 -14.82 14.58 -1.88
N ASP A 75 -13.71 14.68 -1.15
CA ASP A 75 -13.15 15.97 -0.73
C ASP A 75 -12.60 16.80 -1.89
N ARG A 76 -12.13 16.17 -2.98
CA ARG A 76 -11.60 16.88 -4.16
C ARG A 76 -12.65 17.67 -4.95
N LYS A 77 -13.94 17.53 -4.62
CA LYS A 77 -15.04 18.22 -5.31
C LYS A 77 -15.51 19.50 -4.60
N GLY A 78 -14.88 19.86 -3.47
CA GLY A 78 -15.30 20.98 -2.61
C GLY A 78 -14.49 22.27 -2.70
N ASP A 79 -13.38 22.30 -3.46
CA ASP A 79 -12.43 23.44 -3.47
C ASP A 79 -12.49 24.30 -4.76
N ASP A 80 -13.54 24.15 -5.57
CA ASP A 80 -13.83 25.04 -6.71
C ASP A 80 -14.96 26.02 -6.34
N GLU A 81 -14.72 26.98 -5.42
CA GLU A 81 -15.51 28.22 -5.26
C GLU A 81 -14.62 29.46 -5.11
#